data_AF-A0AAW1HF30-F1
#
_entry.id   AF-A0AAW1HF30-F1
#
_cell.length_a   1.000
_cell.length_b   1.000
_cell.length_c   1.000
_cell.angle_alpha   90.00
_cell.angle_beta   90.00
_cell.angle_gamma   90.00
#
_symmetry.space_group_name_H-M   'P 1'
#
loop_
_entity.id
_entity.type
_entity.pdbx_description
1 polymer ?
#
loop_
_entity_poly.entity_id
_entity_poly.type
_entity_poly.pdbx_seq_one_letter_code
_entity_poly.pdbx_strand_id
1 'polypeptide(L)'
;IGDNQSLLQSVKNAADFDSFSDQAGIWENKLADLETYLTNLAQIQRKWVYLEPIFGSGTLNHEAGRFERLDRDFRNVLNFIEKDPRVCALLRYSNLRSVLENLQDQLVRCQKSLDEFLTEKRNNFPRFLFLGDDDLLEVVGQSSQENVIQSHLKKLFAGIHSIRLNEQGNKIIAMCSLEGEIVDLDKPVDINQGVEIWLNCLVDAMHLSLRSLLTKCLADGQNADPSKYPSQILCLADGITFTTKCEQAIANMTLPQLLASYKTQLGYYSSLDLESDREFSSNVLELKLKSLLLDTIHHINVIEELIDENISKTSDWTWQKQLRFYSKSSTIGDVTVKMANAEMEYSFEYLGNGQKLVRTPLTERCFLTLTQGMYLGMGGNPYGPAGTGKTESVKALGSLLGRQVLVFNCDEGIDASSMGRIISGLVKTGAWGCFDEFNRLDEATLSAISMYIQPIQMALKNKSHTVVLLDQEIKLNKHCGIFVTLNPAGGSYGGRNKLPDNLKQLFRPVVMTHPDHEQIARTLLHCNGYKKADVIAGKLVEIFRLS
;
A
#
# COMPACT_ATOMS: atom_id res chain seq x y z
N ILE A 1 35.35 19.90 20.94
CA ILE A 1 36.55 19.04 20.93
C ILE A 1 37.36 19.31 19.67
N GLY A 2 36.74 19.25 18.49
CA GLY A 2 37.36 19.62 17.21
C GLY A 2 38.14 20.94 17.26
N ASP A 3 37.52 22.05 17.69
CA ASP A 3 38.20 23.36 17.78
C ASP A 3 39.48 23.33 18.63
N ASN A 4 39.47 22.59 19.74
CA ASN A 4 40.62 22.47 20.63
C ASN A 4 41.72 21.57 20.04
N GLN A 5 41.37 20.53 19.29
CA GLN A 5 42.34 19.72 18.54
C GLN A 5 42.96 20.51 17.39
N SER A 6 42.17 21.30 16.66
CA SER A 6 42.67 22.19 15.61
C SER A 6 43.57 23.29 16.18
N LEU A 7 43.24 23.83 17.36
CA LEU A 7 44.10 24.75 18.10
C LEU A 7 45.43 24.07 18.47
N LEU A 8 45.38 22.84 18.98
CA LEU A 8 46.57 22.06 19.34
C LEU A 8 47.46 21.77 18.12
N GLN A 9 46.87 21.44 16.97
CA GLN A 9 47.62 21.31 15.71
C GLN A 9 48.23 22.62 15.24
N SER A 10 47.54 23.74 15.43
CA SER A 10 48.08 25.07 15.09
C SER A 10 49.28 25.43 15.98
N VAL A 11 49.20 25.08 17.26
CA VAL A 11 50.26 25.29 18.26
C VAL A 11 51.50 24.41 17.98
N LYS A 12 51.33 23.24 17.36
CA LYS A 12 52.46 22.39 16.90
C LYS A 12 53.35 23.04 15.85
N ASN A 13 52.84 24.04 15.12
CA ASN A 13 53.60 24.75 14.09
C ASN A 13 54.32 26.00 14.64
N ALA A 14 54.22 26.28 15.94
CA ALA A 14 54.89 27.41 16.57
C ALA A 14 56.38 27.13 16.80
N ALA A 15 57.22 28.17 16.69
CA ALA A 15 58.67 28.05 16.82
C ALA A 15 59.13 27.57 18.22
N ASP A 16 58.34 27.82 19.26
CA ASP A 16 58.66 27.45 20.66
C ASP A 16 58.04 26.11 21.11
N PHE A 17 57.49 25.32 20.18
CA PHE A 17 56.75 24.08 20.49
C PHE A 17 57.54 23.09 21.35
N ASP A 18 58.86 23.00 21.14
CA ASP A 18 59.75 22.11 21.88
C ASP A 18 59.71 22.36 23.40
N SER A 19 59.37 23.58 23.84
CA SER A 19 59.30 23.92 25.26
C SER A 19 58.04 23.41 25.97
N PHE A 20 56.99 23.06 25.23
CA PHE A 20 55.70 22.58 25.78
C PHE A 20 55.17 21.33 25.09
N SER A 21 56.00 20.60 24.33
CA SER A 21 55.60 19.39 23.59
C SER A 21 55.00 18.33 24.49
N ASP A 22 55.52 18.18 25.72
CA ASP A 22 55.03 17.19 26.68
C ASP A 22 53.59 17.48 27.14
N GLN A 23 53.29 18.75 27.43
CA GLN A 23 51.94 19.17 27.80
C GLN A 23 50.97 19.04 26.61
N ALA A 24 51.44 19.42 25.42
CA ALA A 24 50.67 19.25 24.19
C ALA A 24 50.33 17.78 23.93
N GLY A 25 51.28 16.86 24.09
CA GLY A 25 51.06 15.42 23.93
C GLY A 25 50.05 14.85 24.93
N ILE A 26 50.06 15.30 26.19
CA ILE A 26 49.06 14.89 27.19
C ILE A 26 47.66 15.32 26.77
N TRP A 27 47.49 16.58 26.35
CA TRP A 27 46.19 17.09 25.94
C TRP A 27 45.71 16.50 24.63
N GLU A 28 46.61 16.24 23.69
CA GLU A 28 46.30 15.55 22.44
C GLU A 28 45.71 14.15 22.72
N ASN A 29 46.39 13.35 23.53
CA ASN A 29 45.91 12.02 23.91
C ASN A 29 44.56 12.09 24.64
N LYS A 30 44.42 13.01 25.62
CA LYS A 30 43.16 13.19 26.35
C LYS A 30 42.01 13.60 25.45
N LEU A 31 42.23 14.52 24.52
CA LEU A 31 41.18 14.98 23.60
C LEU A 31 40.79 13.89 22.60
N ALA A 32 41.77 13.14 22.08
CA ALA A 32 41.51 12.01 21.18
C ALA A 32 40.73 10.87 21.87
N ASP A 33 41.11 10.52 23.09
CA ASP A 33 40.37 9.54 23.91
C ASP A 33 38.95 10.01 24.18
N LEU A 34 38.79 11.28 24.58
CA LEU A 34 37.49 11.85 24.90
C LEU A 34 36.55 11.89 23.69
N GLU A 35 37.05 12.25 22.51
CA GLU A 35 36.31 12.21 21.26
C GLU A 35 35.81 10.79 20.95
N THR A 36 36.71 9.82 21.07
CA THR A 36 36.38 8.40 20.83
C THR A 36 35.32 7.92 21.83
N TYR A 37 35.49 8.23 23.12
CA TYR A 37 34.54 7.82 24.16
C TYR A 37 33.17 8.45 23.96
N LEU A 38 33.08 9.75 23.70
CA LEU A 38 31.80 10.44 23.50
C LEU A 38 31.09 9.95 22.23
N THR A 39 31.83 9.74 21.14
CA THR A 39 31.28 9.22 19.88
C THR A 39 30.70 7.82 20.09
N ASN A 40 31.45 6.93 20.75
CA ASN A 40 30.99 5.58 21.05
C ASN A 40 29.82 5.57 22.03
N LEU A 41 29.87 6.37 23.10
CA LEU A 41 28.76 6.47 24.06
C LEU A 41 27.47 6.94 23.39
N ALA A 42 27.55 7.94 22.51
CA ALA A 42 26.39 8.45 21.77
C ALA A 42 25.83 7.41 20.77
N GLN A 43 26.68 6.57 20.18
CA GLN A 43 26.22 5.45 19.33
C GLN A 43 25.57 4.34 20.16
N ILE A 44 26.19 3.95 21.27
CA ILE A 44 25.70 2.92 22.20
C ILE A 44 24.36 3.35 22.79
N GLN A 45 24.25 4.59 23.27
CA GLN A 45 23.02 5.13 23.84
C GLN A 45 21.87 5.07 22.84
N ARG A 46 22.07 5.53 21.60
CA ARG A 46 21.04 5.49 20.57
C ARG A 46 20.53 4.06 20.31
N LYS A 47 21.43 3.09 20.20
CA LYS A 47 21.07 1.68 20.00
C LYS A 47 20.41 1.06 21.23
N TRP A 48 20.94 1.33 22.43
CA TRP A 48 20.40 0.78 23.67
C TRP A 48 18.99 1.29 23.95
N VAL A 49 18.71 2.59 23.72
CA VAL A 49 17.36 3.16 23.87
C VAL A 49 16.34 2.48 22.95
N TYR A 50 16.76 2.08 21.74
CA TYR A 50 15.92 1.34 20.80
C TYR A 50 15.70 -0.12 21.24
N LEU A 51 16.76 -0.81 21.67
CA LEU A 51 16.70 -2.24 21.99
C LEU A 51 16.12 -2.56 23.37
N GLU A 52 16.24 -1.67 24.36
CA GLU A 52 15.81 -1.94 25.74
C GLU A 52 14.32 -2.28 25.88
N PRO A 53 13.39 -1.53 25.25
CA PRO A 53 11.97 -1.87 25.29
C PRO A 53 11.67 -3.23 24.64
N ILE A 54 12.40 -3.58 23.57
CA ILE A 54 12.17 -4.78 22.75
C ILE A 54 12.62 -6.05 23.49
N PHE A 55 13.77 -6.00 24.15
CA PHE A 55 14.26 -7.13 24.94
C PHE A 55 13.59 -7.17 26.32
N GLY A 56 13.24 -6.02 26.89
CA GLY A 56 12.52 -5.90 28.17
C GLY A 56 11.10 -6.47 28.13
N SER A 57 10.41 -6.44 26.99
CA SER A 57 9.09 -7.05 26.79
C SER A 57 9.10 -8.58 26.67
N GLY A 58 10.28 -9.21 26.56
CA GLY A 58 10.41 -10.67 26.41
C GLY A 58 10.14 -11.19 24.99
N THR A 59 10.13 -10.32 23.97
CA THR A 59 9.86 -10.72 22.58
C THR A 59 10.95 -11.63 22.00
N LEU A 60 12.20 -11.51 22.50
CA LEU A 60 13.37 -12.30 22.08
C LEU A 60 13.96 -13.11 23.25
N ASN A 61 13.29 -14.20 23.64
CA ASN A 61 13.68 -15.03 24.78
C ASN A 61 15.09 -15.66 24.66
N HIS A 62 15.56 -15.97 23.46
CA HIS A 62 16.85 -16.63 23.26
C HIS A 62 18.07 -15.71 23.49
N GLU A 63 17.90 -14.39 23.37
CA GLU A 63 18.98 -13.41 23.54
C GLU A 63 18.79 -12.49 24.75
N ALA A 64 17.67 -12.62 25.48
CA ALA A 64 17.37 -11.82 26.67
C ALA A 64 18.52 -11.82 27.69
N GLY A 65 19.11 -12.98 27.98
CA GLY A 65 20.23 -13.08 28.91
C GLY A 65 21.53 -12.39 28.45
N ARG A 66 21.71 -12.17 27.14
CA ARG A 66 22.82 -11.35 26.61
C ARG A 66 22.51 -9.87 26.80
N PHE A 67 21.29 -9.45 26.48
CA PHE A 67 20.87 -8.07 26.62
C PHE A 67 20.86 -7.62 28.10
N GLU A 68 20.43 -8.45 29.05
CA GLU A 68 20.48 -8.13 30.49
C GLU A 68 21.91 -7.83 30.99
N ARG A 69 22.92 -8.57 30.49
CA ARG A 69 24.32 -8.32 30.85
C ARG A 69 24.79 -6.98 30.28
N LEU A 70 24.44 -6.72 29.02
CA LEU A 70 24.74 -5.46 28.34
C LEU A 70 24.08 -4.27 29.05
N ASP A 71 22.81 -4.41 29.40
CA ASP A 71 22.03 -3.40 30.13
C ASP A 71 22.69 -3.07 31.46
N ARG A 72 23.05 -4.08 32.26
CA ARG A 72 23.77 -3.89 33.52
C ARG A 72 25.11 -3.17 33.33
N ASP A 73 25.90 -3.60 32.35
CA ASP A 73 27.22 -3.02 32.10
C ASP A 73 27.12 -1.56 31.64
N PHE A 74 26.12 -1.23 30.81
CA PHE A 74 25.87 0.14 30.37
C PHE A 74 25.33 1.02 31.51
N ARG A 75 24.38 0.52 32.31
CA ARG A 75 23.87 1.24 33.49
C ARG A 75 24.97 1.51 34.52
N ASN A 76 25.96 0.63 34.67
CA ASN A 76 27.13 0.89 35.52
C ASN A 76 27.95 2.10 35.05
N VAL A 77 28.14 2.25 33.73
CA VAL A 77 28.80 3.44 33.15
C VAL A 77 27.94 4.68 33.37
N LEU A 78 26.63 4.61 33.17
CA LEU A 78 25.72 5.72 33.41
C LEU A 78 25.71 6.16 34.89
N ASN A 79 25.70 5.22 35.83
CA ASN A 79 25.78 5.50 37.27
C ASN A 79 27.10 6.19 37.66
N PHE A 80 28.20 5.91 36.95
CA PHE A 80 29.45 6.63 37.16
C PHE A 80 29.35 8.09 36.67
N ILE A 81 28.74 8.30 35.50
CA ILE A 81 28.53 9.63 34.92
C ILE A 81 27.56 10.46 35.80
N GLU A 82 26.52 9.83 36.34
CA GLU A 82 25.57 10.47 37.26
C GLU A 82 26.26 10.99 38.53
N LYS A 83 27.23 10.23 39.07
CA LYS A 83 27.99 10.62 40.26
C LYS A 83 28.98 11.76 40.00
N ASP A 84 29.58 11.83 38.81
CA ASP A 84 30.48 12.91 38.41
C ASP A 84 30.20 13.36 36.96
N PRO A 85 29.36 14.39 36.76
CA PRO A 85 28.92 14.81 35.43
C PRO A 85 29.99 15.57 34.63
N ARG A 86 31.18 15.78 35.19
CA ARG A 86 32.27 16.47 34.49
C ARG A 86 32.80 15.57 33.37
N VAL A 87 32.85 16.09 32.14
CA VAL A 87 33.31 15.34 30.96
C VAL A 87 34.70 14.73 31.14
N CYS A 88 35.63 15.45 31.79
CA CYS A 88 36.97 14.93 32.09
C CYS A 88 37.00 13.77 33.10
N ALA A 89 35.91 13.50 33.82
CA ALA A 89 35.82 12.37 34.74
C ALA A 89 35.78 11.03 33.98
N LEU A 90 35.29 11.01 32.74
CA LEU A 90 35.29 9.83 31.86
C LEU A 90 36.70 9.27 31.65
N LEU A 91 37.71 10.14 31.57
CA LEU A 91 39.12 9.75 31.44
C LEU A 91 39.67 9.01 32.66
N ARG A 92 38.99 9.08 33.81
CA ARG A 92 39.38 8.40 35.05
C ARG A 92 38.73 7.03 35.19
N TYR A 93 37.75 6.71 34.34
CA TYR A 93 37.09 5.41 34.38
C TYR A 93 38.04 4.34 33.87
N SER A 94 38.38 3.36 34.73
CA SER A 94 39.32 2.30 34.40
C SER A 94 38.79 1.45 33.24
N ASN A 95 39.60 1.25 32.21
CA ASN A 95 39.30 0.39 31.06
C ASN A 95 38.01 0.78 30.30
N LEU A 96 37.63 2.06 30.31
CA LEU A 96 36.42 2.54 29.61
C LEU A 96 36.42 2.16 28.13
N ARG A 97 37.59 2.28 27.46
CA ARG A 97 37.74 1.92 26.04
C ARG A 97 37.27 0.49 25.76
N SER A 98 37.81 -0.50 26.47
CA SER A 98 37.44 -1.90 26.27
C SER A 98 35.99 -2.20 26.66
N VAL A 99 35.44 -1.49 27.65
CA VAL A 99 34.02 -1.63 28.04
C VAL A 99 33.13 -1.13 26.91
N LEU A 100 33.41 0.06 26.35
CA LEU A 100 32.64 0.62 25.25
C LEU A 100 32.76 -0.22 23.98
N GLU A 101 33.96 -0.71 23.65
CA GLU A 101 34.18 -1.62 22.51
C GLU A 101 33.39 -2.93 22.68
N ASN A 102 33.40 -3.53 23.87
CA ASN A 102 32.61 -4.74 24.14
C ASN A 102 31.11 -4.46 24.08
N LEU A 103 30.62 -3.37 24.69
CA LEU A 103 29.21 -2.97 24.60
C LEU A 103 28.78 -2.76 23.14
N GLN A 104 29.63 -2.14 22.33
CA GLN A 104 29.35 -1.92 20.91
C GLN A 104 29.27 -3.24 20.13
N ASP A 105 30.21 -4.18 20.35
CA ASP A 105 30.17 -5.52 19.73
C ASP A 105 28.92 -6.31 20.16
N GLN A 106 28.59 -6.32 21.45
CA GLN A 106 27.37 -7.00 21.93
C GLN A 106 26.10 -6.36 21.36
N LEU A 107 26.02 -5.03 21.28
CA LEU A 107 24.88 -4.34 20.67
C LEU A 107 24.73 -4.68 19.18
N VAL A 108 25.84 -4.77 18.44
CA VAL A 108 25.82 -5.17 17.02
C VAL A 108 25.30 -6.60 16.87
N ARG A 109 25.70 -7.52 17.75
CA ARG A 109 25.20 -8.90 17.74
C ARG A 109 23.71 -8.96 18.07
N CYS A 110 23.24 -8.26 19.10
CA CYS A 110 21.82 -8.20 19.43
C CYS A 110 20.98 -7.60 18.30
N GLN A 111 21.48 -6.55 17.65
CA GLN A 111 20.83 -5.98 16.46
C GLN A 111 20.75 -7.00 15.33
N LYS A 112 21.83 -7.72 15.03
CA LYS A 112 21.84 -8.74 13.98
C LYS A 112 20.82 -9.85 14.26
N SER A 113 20.74 -10.33 15.51
CA SER A 113 19.77 -11.35 15.90
C SER A 113 18.33 -10.83 15.81
N LEU A 114 18.10 -9.56 16.12
CA LEU A 114 16.81 -8.90 15.90
C LEU A 114 16.47 -8.81 14.40
N ASP A 115 17.41 -8.40 13.55
CA ASP A 115 17.20 -8.29 12.10
C ASP A 115 16.89 -9.66 11.47
N GLU A 116 17.59 -10.71 11.91
CA GLU A 116 17.32 -12.11 11.50
C GLU A 116 15.91 -12.55 11.91
N PHE A 117 15.50 -12.28 13.15
CA PHE A 117 14.16 -12.57 13.65
C PHE A 117 13.06 -11.83 12.87
N LEU A 118 13.24 -10.53 12.61
CA LEU A 118 12.29 -9.74 11.84
C LEU A 118 12.20 -10.23 10.39
N THR A 119 13.33 -10.63 9.81
CA THR A 119 13.38 -11.19 8.45
C THR A 119 12.66 -12.53 8.36
N GLU A 120 12.82 -13.40 9.35
CA GLU A 120 12.09 -14.67 9.45
C GLU A 120 10.58 -14.43 9.52
N LYS A 121 10.12 -13.52 10.39
CA LYS A 121 8.71 -13.18 10.52
C LYS A 121 8.14 -12.59 9.22
N ARG A 122 8.88 -11.71 8.55
CA ARG A 122 8.52 -11.14 7.23
C ARG A 122 8.44 -12.20 6.13
N ASN A 123 9.25 -13.24 6.19
CA ASN A 123 9.21 -14.34 5.23
C ASN A 123 7.99 -15.24 5.45
N ASN A 124 7.60 -15.48 6.71
CA ASN A 124 6.45 -16.30 7.07
C ASN A 124 5.10 -15.62 6.75
N PHE A 125 5.04 -14.29 6.87
CA PHE A 125 3.89 -13.50 6.44
C PHE A 125 4.31 -12.28 5.61
N PRO A 126 4.24 -12.36 4.27
CA PRO A 126 4.81 -11.35 3.37
C PRO A 126 4.25 -9.91 3.52
N ARG A 127 3.04 -9.71 4.06
CA ARG A 127 2.51 -8.35 4.26
C ARG A 127 3.27 -7.56 5.34
N PHE A 128 4.03 -8.23 6.22
CA PHE A 128 4.93 -7.56 7.16
C PHE A 128 6.10 -6.83 6.50
N LEU A 129 6.37 -7.08 5.21
CA LEU A 129 7.37 -6.31 4.45
C LEU A 129 6.95 -4.84 4.24
N PHE A 130 5.67 -4.52 4.46
CA PHE A 130 5.13 -3.16 4.36
C PHE A 130 5.06 -2.44 5.71
N LEU A 131 5.36 -3.12 6.81
CA LEU A 131 5.42 -2.52 8.14
C LEU A 131 6.86 -2.10 8.49
N GLY A 132 6.96 -0.98 9.23
CA GLY A 132 8.20 -0.61 9.91
C GLY A 132 8.60 -1.64 10.97
N ASP A 133 9.86 -1.62 11.39
CA ASP A 133 10.37 -2.57 12.40
C ASP A 133 9.64 -2.41 13.74
N ASP A 134 9.35 -1.18 14.15
CA ASP A 134 8.59 -0.86 15.38
C ASP A 134 7.17 -1.47 15.37
N ASP A 135 6.42 -1.21 14.29
CA ASP A 135 5.07 -1.74 14.10
C ASP A 135 5.06 -3.28 14.09
N LEU A 136 6.06 -3.88 13.44
CA LEU A 136 6.17 -5.34 13.38
C LEU A 136 6.45 -5.94 14.77
N LEU A 137 7.31 -5.29 15.55
CA LEU A 137 7.64 -5.73 16.90
C LEU A 137 6.45 -5.62 17.85
N GLU A 138 5.65 -4.57 17.73
CA GLU A 138 4.42 -4.41 18.51
C GLU A 138 3.42 -5.55 18.20
N VAL A 139 3.22 -5.85 16.92
CA VAL A 139 2.35 -6.94 16.45
C VAL A 139 2.82 -8.32 16.93
N VAL A 140 4.13 -8.57 16.90
CA VAL A 140 4.70 -9.88 17.30
C VAL A 140 4.82 -10.01 18.82
N GLY A 141 5.16 -8.94 19.53
CA GLY A 141 5.39 -8.93 20.98
C GLY A 141 4.11 -8.90 21.80
N GLN A 142 3.04 -8.29 21.29
CA GLN A 142 1.75 -8.16 21.99
C GLN A 142 0.61 -8.89 21.25
N SER A 143 0.95 -9.99 20.57
CA SER A 143 0.04 -10.80 19.75
C SER A 143 -1.23 -11.29 20.43
N SER A 144 -1.25 -11.31 21.77
CA SER A 144 -2.38 -11.78 22.57
C SER A 144 -3.35 -10.65 22.97
N GLN A 145 -2.97 -9.39 22.75
CA GLN A 145 -3.80 -8.23 23.11
C GLN A 145 -4.65 -7.77 21.92
N GLU A 146 -5.97 -7.93 22.05
CA GLU A 146 -6.94 -7.58 20.99
C GLU A 146 -6.79 -6.13 20.49
N ASN A 147 -6.64 -5.18 21.42
CA ASN A 147 -6.54 -3.74 21.09
C ASN A 147 -5.37 -3.42 20.16
N VAL A 148 -4.24 -4.11 20.36
CA VAL A 148 -3.02 -3.91 19.58
C VAL A 148 -3.20 -4.50 18.19
N ILE A 149 -3.73 -5.73 18.11
CA ILE A 149 -3.99 -6.38 16.81
C ILE A 149 -4.92 -5.51 15.96
N GLN A 150 -6.02 -5.01 16.54
CA GLN A 150 -6.95 -4.16 15.80
C GLN A 150 -6.31 -2.85 15.32
N SER A 151 -5.38 -2.26 16.08
CA SER A 151 -4.71 -1.02 15.69
C SER A 151 -3.79 -1.19 14.47
N HIS A 152 -3.18 -2.37 14.29
CA HIS A 152 -2.27 -2.66 13.17
C HIS A 152 -2.94 -3.37 11.99
N LEU A 153 -4.09 -4.03 12.17
CA LEU A 153 -4.82 -4.69 11.08
C LEU A 153 -5.16 -3.71 9.94
N LYS A 154 -5.54 -2.48 10.27
CA LYS A 154 -5.80 -1.40 9.30
C LYS A 154 -4.59 -1.02 8.45
N LYS A 155 -3.36 -1.31 8.91
CA LYS A 155 -2.11 -1.08 8.15
C LYS A 155 -1.78 -2.26 7.23
N LEU A 156 -2.22 -3.47 7.59
CA LEU A 156 -1.92 -4.72 6.87
C LEU A 156 -2.93 -5.06 5.77
N PHE A 157 -4.20 -4.69 5.97
CA PHE A 157 -5.30 -4.97 5.07
C PHE A 157 -5.91 -3.66 4.55
N ALA A 158 -6.38 -3.66 3.30
CA ALA A 158 -6.98 -2.47 2.72
C ALA A 158 -8.38 -2.18 3.30
N GLY A 159 -9.25 -3.20 3.39
CA GLY A 159 -10.64 -3.04 3.81
C GLY A 159 -10.95 -3.40 5.25
N ILE A 160 -10.04 -4.09 5.97
CA ILE A 160 -10.29 -4.54 7.35
C ILE A 160 -9.81 -3.45 8.31
N HIS A 161 -10.76 -2.79 8.96
CA HIS A 161 -10.48 -1.82 10.03
C HIS A 161 -10.45 -2.50 11.41
N SER A 162 -11.42 -3.38 11.67
CA SER A 162 -11.50 -4.16 12.89
C SER A 162 -12.06 -5.56 12.62
N ILE A 163 -12.00 -6.43 13.62
CA ILE A 163 -12.47 -7.82 13.56
C ILE A 163 -13.46 -8.07 14.68
N ARG A 164 -14.44 -8.95 14.44
CA ARG A 164 -15.36 -9.41 15.48
C ARG A 164 -14.91 -10.78 15.96
N LEU A 165 -14.72 -10.90 17.27
CA LEU A 165 -14.43 -12.17 17.94
C LEU A 165 -15.72 -12.87 18.37
N ASN A 166 -15.64 -14.18 18.55
CA ASN A 166 -16.70 -14.96 19.20
C ASN A 166 -16.81 -14.61 20.69
N GLU A 167 -17.87 -15.08 21.36
CA GLU A 167 -18.12 -14.83 22.80
C GLU A 167 -16.96 -15.25 23.72
N GLN A 168 -16.13 -16.20 23.28
CA GLN A 168 -14.96 -16.69 24.03
C GLN A 168 -13.68 -15.88 23.76
N GLY A 169 -13.69 -14.93 22.82
CA GLY A 169 -12.52 -14.11 22.47
C GLY A 169 -11.42 -14.86 21.70
N ASN A 170 -11.66 -16.07 21.22
CA ASN A 170 -10.62 -16.97 20.68
C ASN A 170 -10.69 -17.15 19.16
N LYS A 171 -11.80 -16.77 18.52
CA LYS A 171 -11.99 -16.96 17.08
C LYS A 171 -12.55 -15.72 16.42
N ILE A 172 -11.98 -15.35 15.28
CA ILE A 172 -12.48 -14.30 14.41
C ILE A 172 -13.67 -14.86 13.62
N ILE A 173 -14.82 -14.19 13.72
CA ILE A 173 -16.07 -14.58 13.05
C ILE A 173 -16.46 -13.63 11.93
N ALA A 174 -16.03 -12.37 11.98
CA ALA A 174 -16.36 -11.38 10.95
C ALA A 174 -15.25 -10.32 10.81
N MET A 175 -15.17 -9.72 9.63
CA MET A 175 -14.34 -8.56 9.32
C MET A 175 -15.21 -7.30 9.20
N CYS A 176 -14.71 -6.18 9.71
CA CYS A 176 -15.42 -4.91 9.77
C CYS A 176 -14.67 -3.82 9.01
N SER A 177 -15.37 -3.04 8.18
CA SER A 177 -14.81 -1.86 7.51
C SER A 177 -14.80 -0.63 8.45
N LEU A 178 -14.11 0.43 8.03
CA LEU A 178 -14.10 1.72 8.73
C LEU A 178 -15.50 2.33 8.84
N GLU A 179 -16.31 2.16 7.79
CA GLU A 179 -17.66 2.69 7.65
C GLU A 179 -18.70 1.84 8.42
N GLY A 180 -18.29 0.71 9.00
CA GLY A 180 -19.14 -0.19 9.77
C GLY A 180 -19.77 -1.33 8.95
N GLU A 181 -19.32 -1.59 7.72
CA GLU A 181 -19.73 -2.78 6.98
C GLU A 181 -19.15 -4.05 7.61
N ILE A 182 -20.01 -5.00 7.93
CA ILE A 182 -19.63 -6.27 8.56
C ILE A 182 -19.78 -7.39 7.54
N VAL A 183 -18.74 -8.20 7.39
CA VAL A 183 -18.74 -9.39 6.53
C VAL A 183 -18.37 -10.60 7.36
N ASP A 184 -19.32 -11.53 7.48
CA ASP A 184 -19.12 -12.78 8.20
C ASP A 184 -18.19 -13.72 7.44
N LEU A 185 -17.31 -14.40 8.17
CA LEU A 185 -16.41 -15.42 7.63
C LEU A 185 -17.13 -16.77 7.57
N ASP A 186 -17.09 -17.44 6.42
CA ASP A 186 -17.62 -18.80 6.26
C ASP A 186 -16.91 -19.79 7.19
N LYS A 187 -15.61 -19.57 7.43
CA LYS A 187 -14.79 -20.37 8.35
C LYS A 187 -14.16 -19.46 9.42
N PRO A 188 -14.51 -19.62 10.71
CA PRO A 188 -13.87 -18.88 11.79
C PRO A 188 -12.37 -19.16 11.89
N VAL A 189 -11.59 -18.13 12.23
CA VAL A 189 -10.12 -18.20 12.32
C VAL A 189 -9.69 -18.18 13.79
N ASP A 190 -8.85 -19.13 14.21
CA ASP A 190 -8.35 -19.24 15.59
C ASP A 190 -7.13 -18.33 15.81
N ILE A 191 -7.19 -17.47 16.83
CA ILE A 191 -6.11 -16.50 17.13
C ILE A 191 -5.05 -17.03 18.11
N ASN A 192 -5.24 -18.22 18.69
CA ASN A 192 -4.32 -18.78 19.69
C ASN A 192 -3.01 -19.33 19.09
N GLN A 193 -2.86 -19.26 17.76
CA GLN A 193 -1.67 -19.70 17.04
C GLN A 193 -0.68 -18.54 16.86
N GLY A 194 0.52 -18.82 16.35
CA GLY A 194 1.47 -17.76 15.99
C GLY A 194 0.86 -16.74 15.03
N VAL A 195 1.23 -15.46 15.18
CA VAL A 195 0.60 -14.34 14.47
C VAL A 195 0.58 -14.54 12.96
N GLU A 196 1.72 -14.97 12.42
CA GLU A 196 1.88 -15.26 11.01
C GLU A 196 0.92 -16.36 10.50
N ILE A 197 0.58 -17.35 11.33
CA ILE A 197 -0.25 -18.49 10.93
C ILE A 197 -1.71 -18.06 10.83
N TRP A 198 -2.24 -17.41 11.89
CA TRP A 198 -3.63 -17.00 11.87
C TRP A 198 -3.89 -15.86 10.88
N LEU A 199 -2.92 -14.95 10.65
CA LEU A 199 -3.03 -13.93 9.60
C LEU A 199 -3.10 -14.53 8.20
N ASN A 200 -2.29 -15.56 7.90
CA ASN A 200 -2.40 -16.30 6.64
C ASN A 200 -3.77 -17.00 6.53
N CYS A 201 -4.25 -17.62 7.61
CA CYS A 201 -5.59 -18.21 7.64
C CYS A 201 -6.71 -17.17 7.46
N LEU A 202 -6.53 -15.95 7.95
CA LEU A 202 -7.48 -14.84 7.76
C LEU A 202 -7.53 -14.42 6.29
N VAL A 203 -6.39 -14.32 5.60
CA VAL A 203 -6.35 -14.04 4.16
C VAL A 203 -7.10 -15.11 3.37
N ASP A 204 -6.86 -16.39 3.67
CA ASP A 204 -7.53 -17.50 2.99
C ASP A 204 -9.04 -17.53 3.28
N ALA A 205 -9.44 -17.32 4.54
CA ALA A 205 -10.84 -17.26 4.95
C ALA A 205 -11.57 -16.08 4.30
N MET A 206 -10.93 -14.92 4.19
CA MET A 206 -11.46 -13.74 3.50
C MET A 206 -11.73 -14.03 2.03
N HIS A 207 -10.75 -14.57 1.30
CA HIS A 207 -10.92 -14.91 -0.12
C HIS A 207 -12.05 -15.93 -0.35
N LEU A 208 -12.12 -16.97 0.48
CA LEU A 208 -13.17 -18.01 0.39
C LEU A 208 -14.56 -17.44 0.67
N SER A 209 -14.69 -16.64 1.72
CA SER A 209 -15.97 -16.04 2.12
C SER A 209 -16.51 -15.09 1.05
N LEU A 210 -15.65 -14.25 0.46
CA LEU A 210 -16.06 -13.35 -0.62
C LEU A 210 -16.47 -14.09 -1.90
N ARG A 211 -15.80 -15.19 -2.27
CA ARG A 211 -16.20 -16.05 -3.40
C ARG A 211 -17.56 -16.71 -3.18
N SER A 212 -17.79 -17.22 -1.96
CA SER A 212 -19.06 -17.82 -1.54
C SER A 212 -20.19 -16.80 -1.56
N LEU A 213 -19.95 -15.60 -1.03
CA LEU A 213 -20.91 -14.48 -1.07
C LEU A 213 -21.25 -14.05 -2.50
N LEU A 214 -20.25 -13.96 -3.40
CA LEU A 214 -20.50 -13.68 -4.81
C LEU A 214 -21.42 -14.72 -5.45
N THR A 215 -21.17 -15.99 -5.20
CA THR A 215 -21.98 -17.08 -5.74
C THR A 215 -23.43 -16.99 -5.26
N LYS A 216 -23.63 -16.72 -3.95
CA LYS A 216 -24.96 -16.51 -3.37
C LYS A 216 -25.65 -15.29 -3.98
N CYS A 217 -24.94 -14.17 -4.14
CA CYS A 217 -25.47 -12.95 -4.74
C CYS A 217 -25.88 -13.13 -6.20
N LEU A 218 -25.07 -13.84 -7.00
CA LEU A 218 -25.40 -14.13 -8.40
C LEU A 218 -26.61 -15.08 -8.52
N ALA A 219 -26.79 -16.00 -7.57
CA ALA A 219 -27.95 -16.88 -7.51
C ALA A 219 -29.25 -16.14 -7.13
N ASP A 220 -29.16 -15.17 -6.22
CA ASP A 220 -30.30 -14.31 -5.84
C ASP A 220 -30.71 -13.36 -6.99
N GLY A 221 -29.80 -13.06 -7.92
CA GLY A 221 -30.06 -12.32 -9.15
C GLY A 221 -30.57 -10.90 -8.90
N GLN A 222 -31.63 -10.48 -9.60
CA GLN A 222 -32.22 -9.13 -9.44
C GLN A 222 -32.93 -8.93 -8.08
N ASN A 223 -33.15 -10.00 -7.31
CA ASN A 223 -33.75 -9.94 -5.98
C ASN A 223 -32.70 -9.87 -4.86
N ALA A 224 -31.42 -9.67 -5.19
CA ALA A 224 -30.36 -9.56 -4.20
C ALA A 224 -30.60 -8.33 -3.31
N ASP A 225 -30.85 -8.58 -2.03
CA ASP A 225 -31.04 -7.54 -1.01
C ASP A 225 -29.72 -6.80 -0.76
N PRO A 226 -29.65 -5.47 -1.01
CA PRO A 226 -28.44 -4.68 -0.76
C PRO A 226 -28.00 -4.64 0.71
N SER A 227 -28.91 -4.93 1.65
CA SER A 227 -28.58 -5.00 3.08
C SER A 227 -27.73 -6.23 3.42
N LYS A 228 -27.94 -7.35 2.71
CA LYS A 228 -27.35 -8.67 2.99
C LYS A 228 -25.92 -8.83 2.49
N TYR A 229 -25.56 -8.17 1.39
CA TYR A 229 -24.26 -8.34 0.74
C TYR A 229 -23.37 -7.09 0.91
N PRO A 230 -22.04 -7.25 1.01
CA PRO A 230 -21.12 -6.12 1.03
C PRO A 230 -21.10 -5.38 -0.32
N SER A 231 -20.80 -4.08 -0.30
CA SER A 231 -20.86 -3.24 -1.53
C SER A 231 -19.97 -3.79 -2.64
N GLN A 232 -18.77 -4.28 -2.28
CA GLN A 232 -17.83 -4.87 -3.21
C GLN A 232 -18.44 -6.03 -4.02
N ILE A 233 -19.22 -6.90 -3.37
CA ILE A 233 -19.85 -8.06 -4.02
C ILE A 233 -21.06 -7.63 -4.85
N LEU A 234 -21.87 -6.69 -4.35
CA LEU A 234 -23.01 -6.14 -5.08
C LEU A 234 -22.56 -5.52 -6.41
N CYS A 235 -21.52 -4.68 -6.39
CA CYS A 235 -20.99 -4.03 -7.59
C CYS A 235 -20.35 -5.05 -8.55
N LEU A 236 -19.64 -6.05 -8.03
CA LEU A 236 -19.05 -7.10 -8.86
C LEU A 236 -20.12 -7.96 -9.54
N ALA A 237 -21.19 -8.33 -8.82
CA ALA A 237 -22.32 -9.07 -9.35
C ALA A 237 -23.09 -8.27 -10.41
N ASP A 238 -23.29 -6.96 -10.18
CA ASP A 238 -23.90 -6.06 -11.17
C ASP A 238 -23.04 -5.95 -12.44
N GLY A 239 -21.71 -5.78 -12.30
CA GLY A 239 -20.79 -5.74 -13.45
C GLY A 239 -20.79 -7.03 -14.30
N ILE A 240 -20.88 -8.21 -13.67
CA ILE A 240 -21.00 -9.50 -14.37
C ILE A 240 -22.35 -9.61 -15.09
N THR A 241 -23.42 -9.22 -14.39
CA THR A 241 -24.79 -9.24 -14.93
C THR A 241 -24.92 -8.26 -16.10
N PHE A 242 -24.36 -7.06 -15.99
CA PHE A 242 -24.30 -6.06 -17.04
C PHE A 242 -23.55 -6.60 -18.26
N THR A 243 -22.36 -7.17 -18.08
CA THR A 243 -21.57 -7.76 -19.17
C THR A 243 -22.39 -8.81 -19.92
N THR A 244 -23.04 -9.71 -19.20
CA THR A 244 -23.88 -10.78 -19.77
C THR A 244 -25.09 -10.24 -20.52
N LYS A 245 -25.83 -9.30 -19.92
CA LYS A 245 -27.01 -8.67 -20.53
C LYS A 245 -26.64 -7.85 -21.76
N CYS A 246 -25.52 -7.14 -21.73
CA CYS A 246 -25.06 -6.32 -22.84
C CYS A 246 -24.66 -7.19 -24.04
N GLU A 247 -23.90 -8.27 -23.83
CA GLU A 247 -23.56 -9.20 -24.92
C GLU A 247 -24.78 -9.89 -25.53
N GLN A 248 -25.78 -10.24 -24.72
CA GLN A 248 -27.07 -10.74 -25.20
C GLN A 248 -27.85 -9.69 -25.98
N ALA A 249 -27.85 -8.43 -25.52
CA ALA A 249 -28.54 -7.33 -26.19
C ALA A 249 -27.89 -6.93 -27.51
N ILE A 250 -26.55 -7.01 -27.62
CA ILE A 250 -25.83 -6.84 -28.89
C ILE A 250 -26.21 -7.95 -29.86
N ALA A 251 -26.19 -9.22 -29.41
CA ALA A 251 -26.54 -10.36 -30.27
C ALA A 251 -27.99 -10.35 -30.74
N ASN A 252 -28.93 -9.90 -29.90
CA ASN A 252 -30.36 -9.87 -30.19
C ASN A 252 -30.85 -8.51 -30.74
N MET A 253 -29.97 -7.52 -30.91
CA MET A 253 -30.31 -6.15 -31.35
C MET A 253 -31.34 -5.45 -30.43
N THR A 254 -31.25 -5.66 -29.11
CA THR A 254 -32.17 -5.11 -28.11
C THR A 254 -31.55 -4.07 -27.18
N LEU A 255 -30.43 -3.44 -27.58
CA LEU A 255 -29.75 -2.38 -26.81
C LEU A 255 -30.68 -1.25 -26.33
N PRO A 256 -31.64 -0.73 -27.14
CA PRO A 256 -32.55 0.31 -26.67
C PRO A 256 -33.47 -0.15 -25.52
N GLN A 257 -33.87 -1.42 -25.50
CA GLN A 257 -34.67 -1.99 -24.41
C GLN A 257 -33.84 -2.13 -23.14
N LEU A 258 -32.57 -2.55 -23.28
CA LEU A 258 -31.64 -2.61 -22.17
C LEU A 258 -31.40 -1.22 -21.56
N LEU A 259 -31.24 -0.19 -22.39
CA LEU A 259 -31.10 1.19 -21.95
C LEU A 259 -32.30 1.65 -21.12
N ALA A 260 -33.53 1.36 -21.56
CA ALA A 260 -34.74 1.70 -20.84
C ALA A 260 -34.82 0.99 -19.46
N SER A 261 -34.39 -0.28 -19.41
CA SER A 261 -34.28 -1.03 -18.14
C SER A 261 -33.33 -0.37 -17.16
N TYR A 262 -32.11 0.01 -17.59
CA TYR A 262 -31.12 0.64 -16.72
C TYR A 262 -31.53 2.06 -16.30
N LYS A 263 -32.20 2.83 -17.17
CA LYS A 263 -32.79 4.14 -16.79
C LYS A 263 -33.88 3.99 -15.73
N THR A 264 -34.69 2.93 -15.80
CA THR A 264 -35.70 2.62 -14.77
C THR A 264 -35.03 2.23 -13.45
N GLN A 265 -33.99 1.39 -13.51
CA GLN A 265 -33.19 1.00 -12.34
C GLN A 265 -32.50 2.20 -11.67
N LEU A 266 -31.97 3.14 -12.46
CA LEU A 266 -31.41 4.39 -11.95
C LEU A 266 -32.45 5.22 -11.18
N GLY A 267 -33.66 5.33 -11.73
CA GLY A 267 -34.78 6.02 -11.06
C GLY A 267 -35.17 5.34 -9.74
N TYR A 268 -35.18 4.01 -9.71
CA TYR A 268 -35.45 3.24 -8.49
C TYR A 268 -34.40 3.49 -7.40
N TYR A 269 -33.11 3.37 -7.71
CA TYR A 269 -32.05 3.63 -6.73
C TYR A 269 -32.05 5.08 -6.24
N SER A 270 -32.31 6.04 -7.15
CA SER A 270 -32.40 7.46 -6.77
C SER A 270 -33.59 7.76 -5.86
N SER A 271 -34.67 6.95 -5.92
CA SER A 271 -35.82 7.09 -5.03
C SER A 271 -35.57 6.51 -3.64
N LEU A 272 -34.81 5.41 -3.54
CA LEU A 272 -34.45 4.80 -2.27
C LEU A 272 -33.56 5.70 -1.40
N ASP A 273 -32.64 6.44 -2.02
CA ASP A 273 -31.76 7.40 -1.32
C ASP A 273 -32.54 8.57 -0.66
N LEU A 274 -33.76 8.87 -1.11
CA LEU A 274 -34.57 9.98 -0.59
C LEU A 274 -35.46 9.58 0.60
N GLU A 275 -35.68 8.28 0.83
CA GLU A 275 -36.57 7.77 1.89
C GLU A 275 -35.82 7.31 3.16
N SER A 276 -34.48 7.20 3.11
CA SER A 276 -33.66 6.82 4.25
C SER A 276 -33.42 7.99 5.22
N ASP A 277 -34.44 8.31 6.02
CA ASP A 277 -34.33 9.23 7.15
C ASP A 277 -33.44 8.66 8.27
N ARG A 278 -32.26 9.27 8.46
CA ARG A 278 -31.53 9.57 9.71
C ARG A 278 -31.60 8.60 10.91
N GLU A 279 -31.36 7.29 10.74
CA GLU A 279 -30.91 6.42 11.84
C GLU A 279 -29.57 5.77 11.49
N PHE A 280 -28.65 5.69 12.46
CA PHE A 280 -27.22 5.36 12.28
C PHE A 280 -26.92 4.04 11.53
N SER A 281 -27.88 3.12 11.40
CA SER A 281 -27.78 1.89 10.59
C SER A 281 -27.95 2.13 9.08
N SER A 282 -28.42 3.31 8.65
CA SER A 282 -28.68 3.66 7.25
C SER A 282 -27.43 4.10 6.47
N ASN A 283 -26.34 4.49 7.14
CA ASN A 283 -25.18 5.10 6.47
C ASN A 283 -24.42 4.09 5.58
N VAL A 284 -24.23 2.85 6.03
CA VAL A 284 -23.59 1.81 5.20
C VAL A 284 -24.42 1.49 3.97
N LEU A 285 -25.74 1.42 4.11
CA LEU A 285 -26.65 1.17 3.00
C LEU A 285 -26.63 2.33 2.00
N GLU A 286 -26.62 3.57 2.48
CA GLU A 286 -26.48 4.77 1.63
C GLU A 286 -25.18 4.72 0.81
N LEU A 287 -24.05 4.35 1.43
CA LEU A 287 -22.77 4.20 0.71
C LEU A 287 -22.80 3.08 -0.34
N LYS A 288 -23.49 1.97 -0.05
CA LYS A 288 -23.73 0.88 -1.02
C LYS A 288 -24.56 1.37 -2.20
N LEU A 289 -25.67 2.06 -1.95
CA LEU A 289 -26.56 2.60 -2.98
C LEU A 289 -25.84 3.63 -3.86
N LYS A 290 -25.10 4.56 -3.26
CA LYS A 290 -24.24 5.52 -4.00
C LYS A 290 -23.23 4.82 -4.91
N SER A 291 -22.62 3.74 -4.42
CA SER A 291 -21.66 2.95 -5.19
C SER A 291 -22.30 2.22 -6.39
N LEU A 292 -23.55 1.75 -6.24
CA LEU A 292 -24.33 1.13 -7.31
C LEU A 292 -24.88 2.18 -8.31
N LEU A 293 -25.27 3.35 -7.82
CA LEU A 293 -25.69 4.48 -8.66
C LEU A 293 -24.58 4.91 -9.61
N LEU A 294 -23.35 5.05 -9.10
CA LEU A 294 -22.19 5.39 -9.92
C LEU A 294 -21.93 4.38 -11.04
N ASP A 295 -22.00 3.08 -10.73
CA ASP A 295 -21.82 2.02 -11.73
C ASP A 295 -22.98 2.02 -12.74
N THR A 296 -24.22 2.23 -12.28
CA THR A 296 -25.43 2.31 -13.13
C THR A 296 -25.34 3.47 -14.13
N ILE A 297 -24.88 4.65 -13.69
CA ILE A 297 -24.67 5.80 -14.58
C ILE A 297 -23.60 5.49 -15.63
N HIS A 298 -22.51 4.83 -15.23
CA HIS A 298 -21.49 4.39 -16.18
C HIS A 298 -22.03 3.38 -17.19
N HIS A 299 -22.80 2.37 -16.73
CA HIS A 299 -23.44 1.38 -17.60
C HIS A 299 -24.38 2.02 -18.63
N ILE A 300 -25.16 3.04 -18.23
CA ILE A 300 -26.03 3.81 -19.13
C ILE A 300 -25.19 4.50 -20.22
N ASN A 301 -24.13 5.22 -19.83
CA ASN A 301 -23.25 5.91 -20.78
C ASN A 301 -22.61 4.94 -21.79
N VAL A 302 -22.21 3.74 -21.33
CA VAL A 302 -21.68 2.70 -22.22
C VAL A 302 -22.73 2.20 -23.19
N ILE A 303 -23.97 1.93 -22.74
CA ILE A 303 -25.04 1.48 -23.64
C ILE A 303 -25.39 2.56 -24.67
N GLU A 304 -25.43 3.83 -24.27
CA GLU A 304 -25.67 4.97 -25.18
C GLU A 304 -24.57 5.04 -26.25
N GLU A 305 -23.30 4.93 -25.87
CA GLU A 305 -22.18 4.89 -26.82
C GLU A 305 -22.28 3.71 -27.80
N LEU A 306 -22.68 2.52 -27.33
CA LEU A 306 -22.87 1.34 -28.18
C LEU A 306 -24.02 1.50 -29.19
N ILE A 307 -25.07 2.23 -28.81
CA ILE A 307 -26.21 2.54 -29.69
C ILE A 307 -25.78 3.57 -30.74
N ASP A 308 -25.11 4.64 -30.32
CA ASP A 308 -24.65 5.71 -31.20
C ASP A 308 -23.68 5.19 -32.28
N GLU A 309 -22.79 4.28 -31.90
CA GLU A 309 -21.84 3.61 -32.80
C GLU A 309 -22.45 2.42 -33.59
N ASN A 310 -23.75 2.14 -33.42
CA ASN A 310 -24.49 1.08 -34.11
C ASN A 310 -23.82 -0.31 -34.07
N ILE A 311 -23.38 -0.71 -32.87
CA ILE A 311 -22.63 -1.96 -32.66
C ILE A 311 -23.52 -3.18 -32.90
N SER A 312 -23.00 -4.15 -33.66
CA SER A 312 -23.75 -5.36 -34.05
C SER A 312 -23.06 -6.67 -33.63
N LYS A 313 -21.77 -6.63 -33.31
CA LYS A 313 -21.01 -7.81 -32.88
C LYS A 313 -20.29 -7.54 -31.58
N THR A 314 -20.22 -8.57 -30.74
CA THR A 314 -19.41 -8.52 -29.52
C THR A 314 -17.90 -8.41 -29.83
N SER A 315 -17.45 -8.71 -31.05
CA SER A 315 -16.07 -8.48 -31.48
C SER A 315 -15.72 -7.02 -31.75
N ASP A 316 -16.72 -6.13 -31.81
CA ASP A 316 -16.50 -4.74 -32.20
C ASP A 316 -15.71 -3.98 -31.13
N TRP A 317 -14.84 -3.08 -31.58
CA TRP A 317 -13.89 -2.38 -30.72
C TRP A 317 -14.56 -1.59 -29.60
N THR A 318 -15.70 -0.94 -29.87
CA THR A 318 -16.43 -0.13 -28.89
C THR A 318 -16.91 -0.96 -27.70
N TRP A 319 -17.21 -2.26 -27.88
CA TRP A 319 -17.46 -3.17 -26.77
C TRP A 319 -16.16 -3.73 -26.17
N GLN A 320 -15.22 -4.17 -27.01
CA GLN A 320 -13.98 -4.80 -26.54
C GLN A 320 -13.10 -3.85 -25.71
N LYS A 321 -13.16 -2.53 -25.96
CA LYS A 321 -12.43 -1.51 -25.19
C LYS A 321 -12.95 -1.38 -23.76
N GLN A 322 -14.20 -1.78 -23.48
CA GLN A 322 -14.81 -1.69 -22.17
C GLN A 322 -14.24 -2.75 -21.21
N LEU A 323 -14.27 -2.44 -19.91
CA LEU A 323 -13.89 -3.39 -18.86
C LEU A 323 -15.05 -4.35 -18.60
N ARG A 324 -14.83 -5.64 -18.82
CA ARG A 324 -15.88 -6.67 -18.84
C ARG A 324 -15.60 -7.74 -17.79
N PHE A 325 -16.64 -8.20 -17.11
CA PHE A 325 -16.53 -9.14 -16.01
C PHE A 325 -17.24 -10.45 -16.38
N TYR A 326 -16.50 -11.56 -16.29
CA TYR A 326 -17.00 -12.88 -16.64
C TYR A 326 -16.86 -13.82 -15.45
N SER A 327 -17.96 -14.50 -15.08
CA SER A 327 -17.92 -15.62 -14.16
C SER A 327 -17.82 -16.91 -14.96
N LYS A 328 -16.79 -17.74 -14.72
CA LYS A 328 -16.65 -19.03 -15.43
C LYS A 328 -17.66 -20.03 -14.86
N SER A 329 -18.55 -20.58 -15.68
CA SER A 329 -19.56 -21.57 -15.23
C SER A 329 -18.95 -22.86 -14.67
N SER A 330 -17.70 -23.17 -15.03
CA SER A 330 -16.98 -24.39 -14.61
C SER A 330 -16.35 -24.28 -13.21
N THR A 331 -16.07 -23.07 -12.71
CA THR A 331 -15.46 -22.85 -11.40
C THR A 331 -16.27 -21.80 -10.64
N ILE A 332 -17.08 -22.28 -9.70
CA ILE A 332 -17.99 -21.46 -8.91
C ILE A 332 -17.17 -20.41 -8.13
N GLY A 333 -17.47 -19.13 -8.38
CA GLY A 333 -16.83 -18.01 -7.69
C GLY A 333 -15.55 -17.47 -8.32
N ASP A 334 -15.08 -18.01 -9.45
CA ASP A 334 -13.94 -17.41 -10.16
C ASP A 334 -14.39 -16.35 -11.17
N VAL A 335 -13.89 -15.13 -10.97
CA VAL A 335 -14.16 -14.00 -11.86
C VAL A 335 -12.93 -13.68 -12.68
N THR A 336 -13.16 -13.56 -13.98
CA THR A 336 -12.19 -13.14 -14.98
C THR A 336 -12.60 -11.77 -15.51
N VAL A 337 -11.72 -10.79 -15.36
CA VAL A 337 -11.88 -9.44 -15.88
C VAL A 337 -11.12 -9.32 -17.19
N LYS A 338 -11.80 -8.82 -18.24
CA LYS A 338 -11.20 -8.62 -19.56
C LYS A 338 -11.29 -7.17 -20.01
N MET A 339 -10.23 -6.68 -20.63
CA MET A 339 -10.21 -5.37 -21.29
C MET A 339 -9.36 -5.47 -22.55
N ALA A 340 -10.00 -5.26 -23.71
CA ALA A 340 -9.46 -5.65 -25.01
C ALA A 340 -8.86 -7.08 -24.96
N ASN A 341 -7.56 -7.22 -25.20
CA ASN A 341 -6.86 -8.52 -25.22
C ASN A 341 -6.38 -8.99 -23.83
N ALA A 342 -6.43 -8.11 -22.82
CA ALA A 342 -5.94 -8.42 -21.48
C ALA A 342 -6.99 -9.25 -20.73
N GLU A 343 -6.56 -10.37 -20.15
CA GLU A 343 -7.37 -11.22 -19.27
C GLU A 343 -6.68 -11.30 -17.89
N MET A 344 -7.43 -10.99 -16.83
CA MET A 344 -6.92 -10.95 -15.46
C MET A 344 -7.92 -11.63 -14.52
N GLU A 345 -7.43 -12.39 -13.56
CA GLU A 345 -8.27 -12.93 -12.49
C GLU A 345 -8.51 -11.87 -11.41
N TYR A 346 -9.73 -11.87 -10.87
CA TYR A 346 -10.11 -11.09 -9.70
C TYR A 346 -9.55 -11.75 -8.43
N SER A 347 -8.85 -11.00 -7.58
CA SER A 347 -8.11 -11.57 -6.44
C SER A 347 -8.89 -11.67 -5.13
N PHE A 348 -10.10 -11.11 -5.04
CA PHE A 348 -10.94 -11.17 -3.85
C PHE A 348 -10.34 -10.59 -2.57
N GLU A 349 -9.42 -9.61 -2.65
CA GLU A 349 -9.03 -8.82 -1.47
C GLU A 349 -10.26 -8.04 -0.98
N TYR A 350 -10.54 -8.03 0.33
CA TYR A 350 -11.59 -7.18 0.89
C TYR A 350 -11.13 -5.72 0.93
N LEU A 351 -11.88 -4.84 0.27
CA LEU A 351 -11.53 -3.43 0.10
C LEU A 351 -12.40 -2.48 0.93
N GLY A 352 -13.48 -2.98 1.53
CA GLY A 352 -14.44 -2.16 2.26
C GLY A 352 -15.19 -1.15 1.37
N ASN A 353 -15.80 -0.15 2.00
CA ASN A 353 -16.64 0.85 1.34
C ASN A 353 -15.87 2.14 1.03
N GLY A 354 -14.87 2.04 0.17
CA GLY A 354 -14.11 3.19 -0.32
C GLY A 354 -14.89 4.05 -1.31
N GLN A 355 -14.56 5.34 -1.38
CA GLN A 355 -15.13 6.24 -2.39
C GLN A 355 -14.71 5.82 -3.81
N LYS A 356 -15.68 5.53 -4.67
CA LYS A 356 -15.43 5.22 -6.08
C LYS A 356 -15.14 6.48 -6.88
N LEU A 357 -14.21 6.33 -7.82
CA LEU A 357 -13.88 7.37 -8.79
C LEU A 357 -14.90 7.38 -9.95
N VAL A 358 -15.41 8.55 -10.31
CA VAL A 358 -16.32 8.74 -11.45
C VAL A 358 -15.61 8.40 -12.75
N ARG A 359 -16.22 7.52 -13.56
CA ARG A 359 -15.67 7.14 -14.87
C ARG A 359 -15.81 8.27 -15.87
N THR A 360 -14.66 8.68 -16.40
CA THR A 360 -14.52 9.64 -17.48
C THR A 360 -13.73 9.02 -18.63
N PRO A 361 -13.81 9.56 -19.86
CA PRO A 361 -13.01 9.09 -20.99
C PRO A 361 -11.49 9.07 -20.69
N LEU A 362 -11.02 10.00 -19.85
CA LEU A 362 -9.61 10.03 -19.42
C LEU A 362 -9.24 8.79 -18.59
N THR A 363 -10.10 8.42 -17.65
CA THR A 363 -9.88 7.26 -16.77
C THR A 363 -9.99 5.95 -17.53
N GLU A 364 -10.91 5.85 -18.51
CA GLU A 364 -11.03 4.67 -19.37
C GLU A 364 -9.80 4.47 -20.25
N ARG A 365 -9.28 5.55 -20.84
CA ARG A 365 -8.01 5.50 -21.59
C ARG A 365 -6.84 5.10 -20.70
N CYS A 366 -6.83 5.57 -19.46
CA CYS A 366 -5.84 5.15 -18.46
C CYS A 366 -5.96 3.65 -18.21
N PHE A 367 -7.15 3.14 -17.93
CA PHE A 367 -7.37 1.73 -17.63
C PHE A 367 -7.01 0.83 -18.80
N LEU A 368 -7.40 1.21 -20.02
CA LEU A 368 -7.02 0.50 -21.23
C LEU A 368 -5.50 0.40 -21.35
N THR A 369 -4.80 1.51 -21.18
CA THR A 369 -3.34 1.52 -21.35
C THR A 369 -2.62 0.75 -20.25
N LEU A 370 -3.09 0.84 -19.00
CA LEU A 370 -2.55 0.09 -17.86
C LEU A 370 -2.77 -1.42 -18.01
N THR A 371 -3.99 -1.83 -18.37
CA THR A 371 -4.30 -3.26 -18.58
C THR A 371 -3.52 -3.85 -19.76
N GLN A 372 -3.35 -3.10 -20.86
CA GLN A 372 -2.48 -3.54 -21.96
C GLN A 372 -1.00 -3.57 -21.55
N GLY A 373 -0.54 -2.63 -20.72
CA GLY A 373 0.81 -2.65 -20.15
C GLY A 373 1.06 -3.92 -19.35
N MET A 374 0.11 -4.28 -18.48
CA MET A 374 0.17 -5.52 -17.70
C MET A 374 0.13 -6.78 -18.57
N TYR A 375 -0.72 -6.81 -19.60
CA TYR A 375 -0.78 -7.92 -20.55
C TYR A 375 0.58 -8.15 -21.25
N LEU A 376 1.31 -7.07 -21.53
CA LEU A 376 2.65 -7.12 -22.09
C LEU A 376 3.75 -7.37 -21.04
N GLY A 377 3.39 -7.59 -19.77
CA GLY A 377 4.31 -7.78 -18.65
C GLY A 377 5.15 -6.54 -18.32
N MET A 378 4.64 -5.35 -18.58
CA MET A 378 5.27 -4.06 -18.25
C MET A 378 4.55 -3.39 -17.08
N GLY A 379 5.25 -2.46 -16.42
CA GLY A 379 4.61 -1.55 -15.46
C GLY A 379 3.79 -0.46 -16.16
N GLY A 380 3.01 0.29 -15.38
CA GLY A 380 2.29 1.46 -15.88
C GLY A 380 2.86 2.78 -15.37
N ASN A 381 2.87 3.81 -16.22
CA ASN A 381 3.33 5.16 -15.86
C ASN A 381 2.31 6.23 -16.25
N PRO A 382 1.29 6.50 -15.40
CA PRO A 382 0.46 7.69 -15.53
C PRO A 382 1.26 8.94 -15.18
N TYR A 383 1.36 9.87 -16.13
CA TYR A 383 2.07 11.14 -15.94
C TYR A 383 1.21 12.34 -16.38
N GLY A 384 1.42 13.46 -15.70
CA GLY A 384 0.66 14.68 -15.92
C GLY A 384 0.72 15.64 -14.73
N PRO A 385 0.12 16.83 -14.82
CA PRO A 385 0.12 17.84 -13.76
C PRO A 385 -0.40 17.32 -12.41
N ALA A 386 -0.12 18.06 -11.34
CA ALA A 386 -0.68 17.75 -10.02
C ALA A 386 -2.22 17.81 -10.04
N GLY A 387 -2.88 16.95 -9.26
CA GLY A 387 -4.34 16.96 -9.13
C GLY A 387 -5.14 16.29 -10.25
N THR A 388 -4.50 15.67 -11.25
CA THR A 388 -5.21 15.03 -12.38
C THR A 388 -5.72 13.61 -12.12
N GLY A 389 -5.68 13.13 -10.86
CA GLY A 389 -6.22 11.81 -10.49
C GLY A 389 -5.36 10.61 -10.89
N LYS A 390 -4.05 10.78 -11.08
CA LYS A 390 -3.10 9.72 -11.49
C LYS A 390 -3.09 8.54 -10.52
N THR A 391 -2.80 8.81 -9.25
CA THR A 391 -2.70 7.82 -8.17
C THR A 391 -4.05 7.16 -7.91
N GLU A 392 -5.13 7.95 -7.90
CA GLU A 392 -6.49 7.44 -7.71
C GLU A 392 -6.97 6.58 -8.87
N SER A 393 -6.52 6.83 -10.10
CA SER A 393 -6.83 5.96 -11.24
C SER A 393 -6.23 4.55 -11.07
N VAL A 394 -4.96 4.46 -10.61
CA VAL A 394 -4.33 3.16 -10.34
C VAL A 394 -5.05 2.43 -9.21
N LYS A 395 -5.38 3.15 -8.13
CA LYS A 395 -6.16 2.59 -7.01
C LYS A 395 -7.52 2.09 -7.46
N ALA A 396 -8.28 2.89 -8.20
CA ALA A 396 -9.60 2.52 -8.70
C ALA A 396 -9.55 1.29 -9.63
N LEU A 397 -8.56 1.20 -10.52
CA LEU A 397 -8.38 0.00 -11.36
C LEU A 397 -8.05 -1.24 -10.52
N GLY A 398 -7.15 -1.11 -9.53
CA GLY A 398 -6.83 -2.20 -8.62
C GLY A 398 -8.06 -2.68 -7.84
N SER A 399 -8.91 -1.75 -7.40
CA SER A 399 -10.17 -2.09 -6.72
C SER A 399 -11.14 -2.88 -7.59
N LEU A 400 -11.25 -2.55 -8.88
CA LEU A 400 -12.07 -3.31 -9.84
C LEU A 400 -11.53 -4.72 -10.11
N LEU A 401 -10.24 -4.93 -9.90
CA LEU A 401 -9.60 -6.23 -10.01
C LEU A 401 -9.55 -6.97 -8.66
N GLY A 402 -10.12 -6.36 -7.60
CA GLY A 402 -10.13 -6.93 -6.26
C GLY A 402 -8.75 -7.06 -5.64
N ARG A 403 -7.82 -6.16 -6.00
CA ARG A 403 -6.40 -6.18 -5.60
C ARG A 403 -6.12 -5.16 -4.52
N GLN A 404 -5.26 -5.53 -3.58
CA GLN A 404 -4.66 -4.60 -2.64
C GLN A 404 -3.72 -3.65 -3.40
N VAL A 405 -3.97 -2.35 -3.33
CA VAL A 405 -3.08 -1.32 -3.89
C VAL A 405 -2.41 -0.57 -2.74
N LEU A 406 -1.09 -0.66 -2.69
CA LEU A 406 -0.24 0.04 -1.74
C LEU A 406 0.36 1.27 -2.41
N VAL A 407 0.12 2.44 -1.82
CA VAL A 407 0.64 3.71 -2.32
C VAL A 407 1.86 4.09 -1.50
N PHE A 408 2.99 4.27 -2.17
CA PHE A 408 4.25 4.69 -1.56
C PHE A 408 4.58 6.09 -2.07
N ASN A 409 4.65 7.07 -1.18
CA ASN A 409 5.11 8.39 -1.55
C ASN A 409 6.64 8.40 -1.59
N CYS A 410 7.22 8.70 -2.75
CA CYS A 410 8.67 8.69 -2.92
C CYS A 410 9.27 10.05 -2.56
N ASP A 411 10.27 10.04 -1.69
CA ASP A 411 11.08 11.22 -1.33
C ASP A 411 12.57 10.93 -1.49
N GLU A 412 13.42 11.94 -1.29
CA GLU A 412 14.88 11.81 -1.39
C GLU A 412 15.50 10.92 -0.30
N GLY A 413 14.73 10.53 0.73
CA GLY A 413 15.19 9.73 1.86
C GLY A 413 15.04 8.21 1.65
N ILE A 414 14.29 7.77 0.63
CA ILE A 414 14.12 6.34 0.34
C ILE A 414 15.35 5.80 -0.40
N ASP A 415 16.00 4.81 0.21
CA ASP A 415 17.15 4.12 -0.37
C ASP A 415 16.76 2.90 -1.22
N ALA A 416 17.71 2.46 -2.05
CA ALA A 416 17.53 1.29 -2.92
C ALA A 416 17.26 -0.01 -2.14
N SER A 417 17.77 -0.15 -0.92
CA SER A 417 17.54 -1.33 -0.06
C SER A 417 16.07 -1.41 0.38
N SER A 418 15.51 -0.30 0.87
CA SER A 418 14.10 -0.21 1.26
C SER A 418 13.17 -0.49 0.08
N MET A 419 13.49 0.05 -1.10
CA MET A 419 12.75 -0.24 -2.33
C MET A 419 12.81 -1.71 -2.72
N GLY A 420 13.98 -2.34 -2.62
CA GLY A 420 14.15 -3.77 -2.86
C GLY A 420 13.27 -4.61 -1.93
N ARG A 421 13.20 -4.25 -0.64
CA ARG A 421 12.31 -4.89 0.35
C ARG A 421 10.83 -4.73 -0.01
N ILE A 422 10.39 -3.52 -0.36
CA ILE A 422 9.01 -3.22 -0.76
C ILE A 422 8.62 -4.02 -2.01
N ILE A 423 9.45 -3.98 -3.05
CA ILE A 423 9.22 -4.70 -4.30
C ILE A 423 9.15 -6.22 -4.05
N SER A 424 10.03 -6.75 -3.20
CA SER A 424 9.99 -8.16 -2.80
C SER A 424 8.67 -8.50 -2.09
N GLY A 425 8.16 -7.61 -1.25
CA GLY A 425 6.84 -7.73 -0.63
C GLY A 425 5.69 -7.76 -1.63
N LEU A 426 5.71 -6.86 -2.63
CA LEU A 426 4.71 -6.83 -3.71
C LEU A 426 4.71 -8.12 -4.52
N VAL A 427 5.90 -8.63 -4.86
CA VAL A 427 6.07 -9.88 -5.61
C VAL A 427 5.52 -11.09 -4.85
N LYS A 428 5.81 -11.18 -3.54
CA LYS A 428 5.34 -12.28 -2.69
C LYS A 428 3.82 -12.24 -2.46
N THR A 429 3.28 -11.05 -2.20
CA THR A 429 1.85 -10.86 -1.88
C THR A 429 0.95 -10.86 -3.12
N GLY A 430 1.48 -10.44 -4.28
CA GLY A 430 0.66 -10.17 -5.47
C GLY A 430 -0.12 -8.86 -5.39
N ALA A 431 0.24 -7.98 -4.46
CA ALA A 431 -0.32 -6.64 -4.37
C ALA A 431 0.18 -5.74 -5.51
N TRP A 432 -0.47 -4.60 -5.67
CA TRP A 432 -0.05 -3.54 -6.57
C TRP A 432 0.69 -2.46 -5.81
N GLY A 433 1.89 -2.11 -6.28
CA GLY A 433 2.63 -0.95 -5.78
C GLY A 433 2.41 0.24 -6.69
N CYS A 434 1.88 1.33 -6.13
CA CYS A 434 1.80 2.62 -6.80
C CYS A 434 2.81 3.58 -6.13
N PHE A 435 3.92 3.83 -6.82
CA PHE A 435 4.97 4.72 -6.35
C PHE A 435 4.68 6.14 -6.81
N ASP A 436 4.20 6.98 -5.89
CA ASP A 436 3.86 8.37 -6.15
C ASP A 436 5.08 9.28 -6.07
N GLU A 437 5.07 10.32 -6.91
CA GLU A 437 6.18 11.24 -7.10
C GLU A 437 7.53 10.53 -7.33
N PHE A 438 7.51 9.42 -8.08
CA PHE A 438 8.65 8.53 -8.27
C PHE A 438 9.92 9.22 -8.81
N ASN A 439 9.78 10.37 -9.48
CA ASN A 439 10.90 11.20 -9.93
C ASN A 439 11.55 12.09 -8.86
N ARG A 440 11.13 12.02 -7.60
CA ARG A 440 11.84 12.66 -6.47
C ARG A 440 13.03 11.82 -5.96
N LEU A 441 13.07 10.54 -6.29
CA LEU A 441 14.19 9.67 -5.96
C LEU A 441 15.47 10.16 -6.64
N ASP A 442 16.60 9.97 -5.96
CA ASP A 442 17.91 10.26 -6.53
C ASP A 442 18.24 9.32 -7.71
N GLU A 443 19.15 9.76 -8.57
CA GLU A 443 19.47 9.05 -9.82
C GLU A 443 20.10 7.67 -9.59
N ALA A 444 20.88 7.51 -8.50
CA ALA A 444 21.50 6.23 -8.16
C ALA A 444 20.44 5.21 -7.72
N THR A 445 19.49 5.63 -6.88
CA THR A 445 18.36 4.78 -6.46
C THR A 445 17.47 4.41 -7.65
N LEU A 446 17.13 5.35 -8.54
CA LEU A 446 16.36 5.06 -9.76
C LEU A 446 17.04 4.02 -10.64
N SER A 447 18.36 4.11 -10.78
CA SER A 447 19.16 3.16 -11.55
C SER A 447 19.15 1.77 -10.90
N ALA A 448 19.32 1.68 -9.59
CA ALA A 448 19.24 0.41 -8.86
C ALA A 448 17.86 -0.25 -8.96
N ILE A 449 16.77 0.53 -8.86
CA ILE A 449 15.40 0.00 -8.98
C ILE A 449 15.15 -0.65 -10.34
N SER A 450 15.77 -0.14 -11.41
CA SER A 450 15.64 -0.77 -12.75
C SER A 450 16.11 -2.23 -12.76
N MET A 451 17.16 -2.54 -11.97
CA MET A 451 17.69 -3.89 -11.81
C MET A 451 16.75 -4.81 -11.01
N TYR A 452 15.85 -4.26 -10.21
CA TYR A 452 14.84 -5.04 -9.48
C TYR A 452 13.59 -5.29 -10.33
N ILE A 453 13.15 -4.29 -11.11
CA ILE A 453 11.92 -4.40 -11.91
C ILE A 453 12.10 -5.31 -13.12
N GLN A 454 13.27 -5.24 -13.79
CA GLN A 454 13.49 -5.98 -15.03
C GLN A 454 13.39 -7.51 -14.87
N PRO A 455 14.00 -8.16 -13.85
CA PRO A 455 13.82 -9.60 -13.61
C PRO A 455 12.36 -9.99 -13.37
N ILE A 456 11.59 -9.16 -12.65
CA ILE A 456 10.17 -9.41 -12.37
C ILE A 456 9.37 -9.39 -13.67
N GLN A 457 9.60 -8.40 -14.53
CA GLN A 457 8.92 -8.30 -15.81
C GLN A 457 9.26 -9.47 -16.73
N MET A 458 10.53 -9.87 -16.78
CA MET A 458 10.95 -11.04 -17.55
C MET A 458 10.27 -12.32 -17.04
N ALA A 459 10.24 -12.52 -15.73
CA ALA A 459 9.58 -13.66 -15.11
C ALA A 459 8.06 -13.67 -15.36
N LEU A 460 7.39 -12.51 -15.29
CA LEU A 460 5.97 -12.36 -15.62
C LEU A 460 5.69 -12.67 -17.11
N LYS A 461 6.51 -12.15 -18.03
CA LYS A 461 6.37 -12.41 -19.48
C LYS A 461 6.59 -13.88 -19.81
N ASN A 462 7.57 -14.52 -19.18
CA ASN A 462 7.89 -15.93 -19.37
C ASN A 462 6.95 -16.86 -18.58
N LYS A 463 6.01 -16.31 -17.80
CA LYS A 463 5.10 -17.06 -16.91
C LYS A 463 5.85 -17.96 -15.93
N SER A 464 7.00 -17.51 -15.44
CA SER A 464 7.81 -18.20 -14.43
C SER A 464 7.11 -18.16 -13.07
N HIS A 465 7.36 -19.16 -12.22
CA HIS A 465 6.81 -19.23 -10.86
C HIS A 465 7.72 -18.63 -9.79
N THR A 466 9.00 -18.41 -10.11
CA THR A 466 9.99 -17.81 -9.23
C THR A 466 10.76 -16.71 -9.96
N VAL A 467 11.32 -15.79 -9.18
CA VAL A 467 12.20 -14.73 -9.65
C VAL A 467 13.34 -14.56 -8.65
N VAL A 468 14.55 -14.32 -9.15
CA VAL A 468 15.69 -14.00 -8.30
C VAL A 468 15.75 -12.48 -8.12
N LEU A 469 15.66 -12.01 -6.89
CA LEU A 469 15.77 -10.61 -6.50
C LEU A 469 16.65 -10.50 -5.27
N LEU A 470 17.59 -9.55 -5.27
CA LEU A 470 18.53 -9.34 -4.14
C LEU A 470 19.25 -10.64 -3.73
N ASP A 471 19.67 -11.44 -4.72
CA ASP A 471 20.29 -12.76 -4.53
C ASP A 471 19.42 -13.79 -3.77
N GLN A 472 18.12 -13.55 -3.68
CA GLN A 472 17.14 -14.47 -3.10
C GLN A 472 16.16 -14.97 -4.16
N GLU A 473 15.90 -16.27 -4.15
CA GLU A 473 14.81 -16.83 -4.95
C GLU A 473 13.47 -16.58 -4.26
N ILE A 474 12.58 -15.88 -4.95
CA ILE A 474 11.28 -15.48 -4.43
C ILE A 474 10.18 -16.10 -5.29
N LYS A 475 9.15 -16.66 -4.64
CA LYS A 475 7.92 -17.10 -5.32
C LYS A 475 7.21 -15.89 -5.92
N LEU A 476 7.06 -15.90 -7.25
CA LEU A 476 6.42 -14.83 -8.00
C LEU A 476 4.91 -15.02 -7.98
N ASN A 477 4.18 -14.04 -7.45
CA ASN A 477 2.74 -13.97 -7.65
C ASN A 477 2.44 -13.28 -8.99
N LYS A 478 1.75 -13.99 -9.89
CA LYS A 478 1.32 -13.48 -11.21
C LYS A 478 0.44 -12.23 -11.15
N HIS A 479 -0.14 -11.92 -9.97
CA HIS A 479 -0.97 -10.75 -9.75
C HIS A 479 -0.17 -9.49 -9.38
N CYS A 480 1.14 -9.59 -9.17
CA CYS A 480 1.98 -8.44 -8.86
C CYS A 480 1.89 -7.38 -9.98
N GLY A 481 1.77 -6.11 -9.58
CA GLY A 481 1.74 -4.96 -10.48
C GLY A 481 2.58 -3.82 -9.94
N ILE A 482 3.38 -3.19 -10.80
CA ILE A 482 4.24 -2.05 -10.44
C ILE A 482 3.83 -0.86 -11.29
N PHE A 483 3.45 0.22 -10.62
CA PHE A 483 3.00 1.46 -11.23
C PHE A 483 3.76 2.63 -10.63
N VAL A 484 4.11 3.59 -11.48
CA VAL A 484 4.79 4.82 -11.06
C VAL A 484 3.96 6.01 -11.51
N THR A 485 3.77 7.00 -10.65
CA THR A 485 3.10 8.24 -11.04
C THR A 485 4.09 9.39 -11.01
N LEU A 486 4.05 10.19 -12.08
CA LEU A 486 5.03 11.25 -12.30
C LEU A 486 4.34 12.58 -12.52
N ASN A 487 4.88 13.60 -11.88
CA ASN A 487 4.62 14.98 -12.25
C ASN A 487 5.73 15.44 -13.22
N PRO A 488 5.41 16.23 -14.26
CA PRO A 488 6.40 16.68 -15.24
C PRO A 488 7.53 17.47 -14.55
N ALA A 489 8.78 17.19 -14.95
CA ALA A 489 9.96 17.94 -14.51
C ALA A 489 10.06 19.23 -15.35
N GLY A 490 9.73 20.37 -14.77
CA GLY A 490 9.70 21.69 -15.42
C GLY A 490 9.72 22.82 -14.39
N GLY A 491 9.93 24.07 -14.83
CA GLY A 491 10.31 25.21 -13.97
C GLY A 491 9.37 25.56 -12.81
N SER A 492 8.10 25.12 -12.82
CA SER A 492 7.15 25.30 -11.70
C SER A 492 7.22 24.19 -10.64
N TYR A 493 8.05 23.17 -10.87
CA TYR A 493 8.07 21.91 -10.14
C TYR A 493 9.53 21.47 -9.89
N GLY A 494 10.21 22.17 -8.98
CA GLY A 494 11.60 21.88 -8.59
C GLY A 494 11.78 20.55 -7.86
N GLY A 495 13.03 20.08 -7.73
CA GLY A 495 13.39 18.88 -6.96
C GLY A 495 12.96 17.56 -7.61
N ARG A 496 12.91 17.49 -8.95
CA ARG A 496 12.50 16.28 -9.68
C ARG A 496 13.54 15.90 -10.73
N ASN A 497 14.01 14.66 -10.65
CA ASN A 497 15.00 14.10 -11.55
C ASN A 497 14.36 13.61 -12.85
N LYS A 498 15.14 13.64 -13.94
CA LYS A 498 14.73 13.02 -15.20
C LYS A 498 14.89 11.51 -15.06
N LEU A 499 13.86 10.74 -15.39
CA LEU A 499 13.97 9.28 -15.38
C LEU A 499 15.02 8.79 -16.39
N PRO A 500 15.89 7.85 -15.98
CA PRO A 500 16.80 7.16 -16.90
C PRO A 500 16.02 6.48 -18.04
N ASP A 501 16.58 6.47 -19.26
CA ASP A 501 15.86 5.94 -20.42
C ASP A 501 15.63 4.43 -20.33
N ASN A 502 16.56 3.68 -19.73
CA ASN A 502 16.38 2.25 -19.44
C ASN A 502 15.16 2.00 -18.55
N LEU A 503 14.95 2.85 -17.54
CA LEU A 503 13.83 2.74 -16.62
C LEU A 503 12.51 3.11 -17.30
N LYS A 504 12.51 4.15 -18.17
CA LYS A 504 11.32 4.52 -18.94
C LYS A 504 10.81 3.37 -19.82
N GLN A 505 11.69 2.56 -20.39
CA GLN A 505 11.32 1.43 -21.24
C GLN A 505 10.59 0.31 -20.48
N LEU A 506 10.77 0.23 -19.15
CA LEU A 506 10.07 -0.75 -18.31
C LEU A 506 8.59 -0.38 -18.08
N PHE A 507 8.17 0.84 -18.40
CA PHE A 507 6.81 1.30 -18.13
C PHE A 507 6.07 1.75 -19.39
N ARG A 508 4.77 1.43 -19.43
CA ARG A 508 3.86 1.97 -20.45
C ARG A 508 3.38 3.37 -20.03
N PRO A 509 3.72 4.43 -20.78
CA PRO A 509 3.33 5.79 -20.42
C PRO A 509 1.84 6.07 -20.73
N VAL A 510 1.18 6.85 -19.86
CA VAL A 510 -0.20 7.31 -20.01
C VAL A 510 -0.28 8.81 -19.71
N VAL A 511 -0.82 9.59 -20.64
CA VAL A 511 -1.00 11.04 -20.46
C VAL A 511 -2.30 11.34 -19.69
N MET A 512 -2.16 11.98 -18.54
CA MET A 512 -3.25 12.38 -17.63
C MET A 512 -3.25 13.91 -17.43
N THR A 513 -3.67 14.68 -18.44
CA THR A 513 -3.52 16.15 -18.45
C THR A 513 -4.76 16.93 -18.04
N HIS A 514 -5.93 16.63 -18.61
CA HIS A 514 -7.15 17.42 -18.38
C HIS A 514 -8.32 16.49 -18.02
N PRO A 515 -8.65 16.35 -16.73
CA PRO A 515 -9.87 15.65 -16.33
C PRO A 515 -11.11 16.47 -16.67
N ASP A 516 -12.21 15.79 -16.97
CA ASP A 516 -13.50 16.45 -17.25
C ASP A 516 -14.20 16.79 -15.94
N HIS A 517 -13.96 18.01 -15.45
CA HIS A 517 -14.54 18.49 -14.19
C HIS A 517 -16.07 18.58 -14.24
N GLU A 518 -16.66 18.85 -15.41
CA GLU A 518 -18.10 19.04 -15.53
C GLU A 518 -18.83 17.70 -15.43
N GLN A 519 -18.36 16.69 -16.16
CA GLN A 519 -18.92 15.33 -16.08
C GLN A 519 -18.78 14.77 -14.66
N ILE A 520 -17.64 14.98 -14.00
CA ILE A 520 -17.41 14.54 -12.63
C ILE A 520 -18.38 15.23 -11.67
N ALA A 521 -18.46 16.57 -11.70
CA ALA A 521 -19.35 17.32 -10.82
C ALA A 521 -20.82 16.94 -11.03
N ARG A 522 -21.24 16.79 -12.29
CA ARG A 522 -22.60 16.37 -12.65
C ARG A 522 -22.95 15.01 -12.06
N THR A 523 -22.07 14.03 -12.24
CA THR A 523 -22.29 12.66 -11.76
C THR A 523 -22.36 12.62 -10.24
N LEU A 524 -21.42 13.29 -9.57
CA LEU A 524 -21.41 13.37 -8.11
C LEU A 524 -22.68 14.06 -7.57
N LEU A 525 -23.13 15.16 -8.19
CA LEU A 525 -24.36 15.83 -7.79
C LEU A 525 -25.59 14.94 -8.00
N HIS A 526 -25.64 14.19 -9.10
CA HIS A 526 -26.73 13.24 -9.33
C HIS A 526 -26.75 12.14 -8.26
N CYS A 527 -25.59 11.55 -7.93
CA CYS A 527 -25.46 10.54 -6.87
C CYS A 527 -25.72 11.08 -5.45
N ASN A 528 -25.76 12.40 -5.26
CA ASN A 528 -26.17 13.02 -3.99
C ASN A 528 -27.62 13.53 -4.03
N GLY A 529 -28.43 13.12 -5.03
CA GLY A 529 -29.86 13.40 -5.09
C GLY A 529 -30.24 14.79 -5.63
N TYR A 530 -29.29 15.56 -6.20
CA TYR A 530 -29.59 16.89 -6.74
C TYR A 530 -30.33 16.82 -8.07
N LYS A 531 -31.59 17.29 -8.10
CA LYS A 531 -32.47 17.25 -9.28
C LYS A 531 -32.00 18.11 -10.47
N LYS A 532 -31.18 19.13 -10.23
CA LYS A 532 -30.64 20.05 -11.26
C LYS A 532 -29.12 19.92 -11.38
N ALA A 533 -28.60 18.70 -11.26
CA ALA A 533 -27.17 18.40 -11.29
C ALA A 533 -26.45 19.01 -12.52
N ASP A 534 -27.04 18.91 -13.71
CA ASP A 534 -26.45 19.42 -14.96
C ASP A 534 -26.18 20.93 -14.91
N VAL A 535 -27.19 21.70 -14.46
CA VAL A 535 -27.10 23.16 -14.39
C VAL A 535 -26.11 23.61 -13.33
N ILE A 536 -26.09 22.93 -12.18
CA ILE A 536 -25.20 23.25 -11.06
C ILE A 536 -23.75 22.92 -11.43
N ALA A 537 -23.50 21.77 -12.06
CA ALA A 537 -22.18 21.34 -12.49
C ALA A 537 -21.55 22.34 -13.48
N GLY A 538 -22.30 22.75 -14.51
CA GLY A 538 -21.83 23.72 -15.49
C GLY A 538 -21.43 25.06 -14.84
N LYS A 539 -22.29 25.59 -13.95
CA LYS A 539 -22.01 26.83 -13.22
C LYS A 539 -20.81 26.73 -12.29
N LEU A 540 -20.66 25.59 -11.60
CA LEU A 540 -19.54 25.36 -10.70
C LEU A 540 -18.21 25.39 -11.46
N VAL A 541 -18.13 24.68 -12.59
CA VAL A 541 -16.92 24.68 -13.43
C VAL A 541 -16.64 26.06 -14.01
N GLU A 542 -17.68 26.80 -14.40
CA GLU A 542 -17.54 28.18 -14.89
C GLU A 542 -16.94 29.11 -13.81
N ILE A 543 -17.43 29.03 -12.57
CA ILE A 543 -16.89 29.82 -11.44
C ILE A 543 -15.40 29.54 -11.22
N PHE A 544 -15.00 28.27 -11.20
CA PHE A 544 -13.59 27.88 -11.00
C PHE A 544 -12.69 28.22 -12.20
N ARG A 545 -13.24 28.41 -13.39
CA ARG A 545 -12.49 28.89 -14.57
C ARG A 545 -12.30 30.41 -14.54
N LEU A 546 -13.18 31.14 -13.86
CA LEU A 546 -13.13 32.59 -13.72
C LEU A 546 -12.25 33.05 -12.54
N SER A 547 -12.11 32.21 -11.50
CA SER A 547 -11.15 32.38 -10.39
C SER A 547 -9.74 32.04 -10.81
#